data_AF-A0A542Y4T8-F1
#
_entry.id   AF-A0A542Y4T8-F1
#
_cell.length_a   1.000
_cell.length_b   1.000
_cell.length_c   1.000
_cell.angle_alpha   90.00
_cell.angle_beta   90.00
_cell.angle_gamma   90.00
#
_symmetry.space_group_name_H-M   'P 1'
#
loop_
_entity.id
_entity.type
_entity.pdbx_description
1 polymer ?
#
loop_
_entity_poly.entity_id
_entity_poly.type
_entity_poly.pdbx_seq_one_letter_code
_entity_poly.pdbx_strand_id
1 'polypeptide(L)'
;MPTSTTPQPAGSIWKQRIWRFTVGGTAVLSTIRLVIGAVEAPEGTQLRYSLFGLLGGFTGIELGFLVSFIFWVPGRLRLRHLMAASPRAPVAHVAGLAEDGNDVLTKLGASYSFTRPSHAFISFGATPQGLHVYRRFGQSIAFFPAGNVDEIRLEQRTLASGPDREVMSFNIRDATGVSHRLSFTIFCAAKLFAIGYSRKYMEALLTRFRETLDVKDGA
;
A
#
# COMPACT_ATOMS: atom_id res chain seq x y z
N MET A 1 -21.94 25.54 -23.95
CA MET A 1 -20.78 26.19 -23.32
C MET A 1 -19.53 25.39 -23.67
N PRO A 2 -18.49 26.00 -24.27
CA PRO A 2 -17.28 25.27 -24.62
C PRO A 2 -16.40 25.08 -23.37
N THR A 3 -16.02 23.83 -23.11
CA THR A 3 -15.06 23.42 -22.09
C THR A 3 -13.68 23.96 -22.40
N SER A 4 -13.16 24.85 -21.55
CA SER A 4 -11.78 25.31 -21.59
C SER A 4 -10.84 24.20 -21.14
N THR A 5 -10.16 23.58 -22.10
CA THR A 5 -9.01 22.72 -21.83
C THR A 5 -7.88 23.62 -21.33
N THR A 6 -7.71 23.75 -20.02
CA THR A 6 -6.54 24.42 -19.46
C THR A 6 -5.32 23.53 -19.72
N PRO A 7 -4.33 23.94 -20.54
CA PRO A 7 -3.12 23.16 -20.70
C PRO A 7 -2.34 23.18 -19.38
N GLN A 8 -2.02 22.01 -18.82
CA GLN A 8 -1.06 21.92 -17.72
C GLN A 8 0.27 22.56 -18.15
N PRO A 9 0.87 23.45 -17.34
CA PRO A 9 2.13 24.08 -17.70
C PRO A 9 3.24 23.04 -17.72
N ALA A 10 3.83 22.82 -18.90
CA ALA A 10 4.97 21.93 -19.13
C ALA A 10 6.20 22.21 -18.23
N GLY A 11 6.25 23.37 -17.57
CA GLY A 11 7.31 23.78 -16.65
C GLY A 11 7.36 22.99 -15.33
N SER A 12 6.28 22.33 -14.89
CA SER A 12 6.27 21.61 -13.60
C SER A 12 7.08 20.30 -13.64
N ILE A 13 6.98 19.55 -14.74
CA ILE A 13 7.64 18.24 -14.90
C ILE A 13 9.16 18.40 -15.06
N TRP A 14 9.58 19.44 -15.80
CA TRP A 14 11.00 19.69 -16.05
C TRP A 14 11.73 20.16 -14.78
N LYS A 15 11.11 21.05 -13.99
CA LYS A 15 11.61 21.43 -12.66
C LYS A 15 11.68 20.23 -11.71
N GLN A 16 10.70 19.33 -11.75
CA GLN A 16 10.71 18.11 -10.94
C GLN A 16 11.82 17.14 -11.36
N ARG A 17 12.10 17.03 -12.66
CA ARG A 17 13.23 16.25 -13.19
C ARG A 17 14.56 16.81 -12.74
N ILE A 18 14.80 18.12 -12.91
CA ILE A 18 16.03 18.75 -12.46
C ILE A 18 16.21 18.57 -10.96
N TRP A 19 15.19 18.86 -10.16
CA TRP A 19 15.30 18.69 -8.71
C TRP A 19 15.71 17.26 -8.33
N ARG A 20 15.17 16.24 -9.01
CA ARG A 20 15.57 14.84 -8.78
C ARG A 20 17.02 14.56 -9.20
N PHE A 21 17.47 15.12 -10.33
CA PHE A 21 18.85 14.96 -10.78
C PHE A 21 19.85 15.71 -9.88
N THR A 22 19.51 16.93 -9.45
CA THR A 22 20.37 17.73 -8.58
C THR A 22 20.45 17.11 -7.19
N VAL A 23 19.33 16.74 -6.58
CA VAL A 23 19.30 16.11 -5.25
C VAL A 23 19.89 14.70 -5.28
N GLY A 24 19.61 13.91 -6.32
CA GLY A 24 20.23 12.61 -6.50
C GLY A 24 21.74 12.70 -6.73
N GLY A 25 22.17 13.65 -7.57
CA GLY A 25 23.58 13.89 -7.87
C GLY A 25 24.37 14.39 -6.65
N THR A 26 23.81 15.31 -5.87
CA THR A 26 24.45 15.79 -4.63
C THR A 26 24.50 14.70 -3.56
N ALA A 27 23.47 13.86 -3.46
CA ALA A 27 23.48 12.70 -2.56
C ALA A 27 24.63 11.74 -2.92
N VAL A 28 24.74 11.35 -4.20
CA VAL A 28 25.81 10.46 -4.68
C VAL A 28 27.20 11.04 -4.42
N LEU A 29 27.41 12.32 -4.75
CA LEU A 29 28.68 13.00 -4.52
C LEU A 29 29.01 13.13 -3.03
N SER A 30 28.01 13.34 -2.17
CA SER A 30 28.19 13.40 -0.73
C SER A 30 28.55 12.03 -0.16
N THR A 31 27.93 10.95 -0.64
CA THR A 31 28.25 9.58 -0.22
C THR A 31 29.67 9.20 -0.63
N ILE A 32 30.10 9.55 -1.85
CA ILE A 32 31.49 9.30 -2.33
C ILE A 32 32.52 10.00 -1.43
N ARG A 33 32.29 11.26 -1.06
CA ARG A 33 33.20 11.99 -0.15
C ARG A 33 33.25 11.38 1.24
N LEU A 34 32.12 10.87 1.74
CA LEU A 34 32.04 10.17 3.02
C LEU A 34 32.83 8.84 3.00
N VAL A 35 32.75 8.09 1.89
CA VAL A 35 33.52 6.86 1.69
C VAL A 35 35.02 7.14 1.65
N ILE A 36 35.45 8.12 0.83
CA ILE A 36 36.87 8.50 0.72
C ILE A 36 37.40 8.96 2.09
N GLY A 37 36.68 9.84 2.78
CA GLY A 37 37.07 10.33 4.11
C GLY A 37 37.11 9.24 5.19
N ALA A 38 36.25 8.23 5.11
CA ALA A 38 36.28 7.10 6.05
C ALA A 38 37.47 6.15 5.83
N VAL A 39 37.88 5.96 4.57
CA VAL A 39 39.01 5.09 4.18
C VAL A 39 40.35 5.77 4.44
N GLU A 40 40.45 7.07 4.19
CA GLU A 40 41.69 7.85 4.41
C GLU A 40 41.90 8.26 5.87
N ALA A 41 40.89 8.11 6.74
CA ALA A 41 41.02 8.47 8.16
C ALA A 41 42.02 7.54 8.88
N PRO A 42 42.88 8.08 9.77
CA PRO A 42 43.88 7.29 10.48
C PRO A 42 43.23 6.20 11.35
N GLU A 43 43.87 5.02 11.36
CA GLU A 43 43.39 3.86 12.09
C GLU A 43 43.26 4.15 13.60
N GLY A 44 42.19 3.67 14.23
CA GLY A 44 41.97 3.85 15.66
C GLY A 44 41.48 5.24 16.10
N THR A 45 41.30 6.19 15.18
CA THR A 45 40.80 7.54 15.53
C THR A 45 39.28 7.58 15.69
N GLN A 46 38.81 8.40 16.64
CA GLN A 46 37.37 8.65 16.86
C GLN A 46 36.68 9.23 15.61
N LEU A 47 37.43 9.96 14.76
CA LEU A 47 36.97 10.47 13.48
C LEU A 47 36.62 9.33 12.51
N ARG A 48 37.50 8.33 12.39
CA ARG A 48 37.23 7.13 11.56
C ARG A 48 35.98 6.40 12.03
N TYR A 49 35.83 6.15 13.34
CA TYR A 49 34.64 5.51 13.90
C TYR A 49 33.36 6.32 13.62
N SER A 50 33.41 7.65 13.75
CA SER A 50 32.27 8.54 13.48
C SER A 50 31.87 8.53 12.00
N LEU A 51 32.84 8.53 11.09
CA LEU A 51 32.62 8.47 9.64
C LEU A 51 32.05 7.11 9.21
N PHE A 52 32.55 5.99 9.74
CA PHE A 52 31.96 4.67 9.50
C PHE A 52 30.55 4.53 10.10
N GLY A 53 30.29 5.15 11.26
CA GLY A 53 28.94 5.21 11.84
C GLY A 53 27.96 5.98 10.96
N LEU A 54 28.36 7.14 10.45
CA LEU A 54 27.57 7.92 9.49
C LEU A 54 27.35 7.14 8.18
N LEU A 55 28.41 6.50 7.65
CA LEU A 55 28.32 5.69 6.45
C LEU A 55 27.32 4.54 6.63
N GLY A 56 27.42 3.79 7.72
CA GLY A 56 26.48 2.72 8.05
C GLY A 56 25.03 3.21 8.21
N GLY A 57 24.85 4.38 8.83
CA GLY A 57 23.53 5.04 8.92
C GLY A 57 22.95 5.38 7.54
N PHE A 58 23.75 5.99 6.66
CA PHE A 58 23.33 6.31 5.29
C PHE A 58 23.04 5.05 4.48
N THR A 59 23.89 4.02 4.55
CA THR A 59 23.65 2.73 3.89
C THR A 59 22.36 2.08 4.39
N GLY A 60 22.07 2.13 5.68
CA GLY A 60 20.81 1.65 6.24
C GLY A 60 19.60 2.39 5.69
N ILE A 61 19.68 3.71 5.56
CA ILE A 61 18.62 4.54 4.97
C ILE A 61 18.44 4.25 3.47
N GLU A 62 19.54 4.14 2.71
CA GLU A 62 19.49 3.83 1.28
C GLU A 62 18.92 2.45 1.01
N LEU A 63 19.33 1.43 1.76
CA LEU A 63 18.73 0.11 1.72
C LEU A 63 17.25 0.19 2.08
N GLY A 64 16.90 1.05 3.03
CA GLY A 64 15.55 1.54 3.33
C GLY A 64 14.70 1.88 2.14
N PHE A 65 15.14 2.91 1.43
CA PHE A 65 14.47 3.40 0.27
C PHE A 65 14.46 2.36 -0.86
N LEU A 66 15.58 1.69 -1.10
CA LEU A 66 15.72 0.71 -2.17
C LEU A 66 14.71 -0.42 -2.01
N VAL A 67 14.66 -1.02 -0.83
CA VAL A 67 13.74 -2.14 -0.62
C VAL A 67 12.29 -1.65 -0.64
N SER A 68 11.97 -0.52 0.00
CA SER A 68 10.63 0.08 -0.12
C SER A 68 10.22 0.30 -1.58
N PHE A 69 11.14 0.75 -2.43
CA PHE A 69 10.91 0.97 -3.86
C PHE A 69 10.70 -0.35 -4.63
N ILE A 70 11.47 -1.40 -4.33
CA ILE A 70 11.35 -2.73 -4.93
C ILE A 70 9.96 -3.33 -4.67
N PHE A 71 9.36 -3.09 -3.52
CA PHE A 71 8.00 -3.57 -3.23
C PHE A 71 6.91 -2.61 -3.75
N TRP A 72 7.16 -1.29 -3.72
CA TRP A 72 6.18 -0.28 -4.13
C TRP A 72 5.98 -0.22 -5.65
N VAL A 73 7.06 -0.25 -6.44
CA VAL A 73 6.99 -0.05 -7.90
C VAL A 73 6.20 -1.14 -8.62
N PRO A 74 6.42 -2.45 -8.37
CA PRO A 74 5.60 -3.50 -8.96
C PRO A 74 4.13 -3.38 -8.57
N GLY A 75 3.85 -3.01 -7.32
CA GLY A 75 2.48 -2.75 -6.85
C GLY A 75 1.81 -1.60 -7.62
N ARG A 76 2.52 -0.48 -7.78
CA ARG A 76 2.01 0.70 -8.51
C ARG A 76 1.80 0.42 -10.01
N LEU A 77 2.72 -0.30 -10.65
CA LEU A 77 2.61 -0.62 -12.08
C LEU A 77 1.41 -1.52 -12.39
N ARG A 78 1.12 -2.50 -11.53
CA ARG A 78 0.05 -3.47 -11.77
C ARG A 78 -1.35 -2.92 -11.45
N LEU A 79 -1.44 -1.92 -10.56
CA LEU A 79 -2.69 -1.18 -10.30
C LEU A 79 -2.96 -0.05 -11.30
N ARG A 80 -2.11 0.10 -12.33
CA ARG A 80 -2.32 1.08 -13.40
C ARG A 80 -3.69 0.91 -14.07
N HIS A 81 -4.24 -0.30 -14.14
CA HIS A 81 -5.57 -0.54 -14.66
C HIS A 81 -6.68 0.03 -13.77
N LEU A 82 -6.59 -0.18 -12.45
CA LEU A 82 -7.56 0.37 -11.50
C LEU A 82 -7.43 1.89 -11.37
N MET A 83 -6.20 2.42 -11.38
CA MET A 83 -5.94 3.86 -11.41
C MET A 83 -6.31 4.52 -12.75
N ALA A 84 -6.31 3.77 -13.86
CA ALA A 84 -6.81 4.27 -15.14
C ALA A 84 -8.35 4.40 -15.11
N ALA A 85 -9.04 3.48 -14.45
CA ALA A 85 -10.49 3.56 -14.25
C ALA A 85 -10.88 4.65 -13.23
N SER A 86 -10.11 4.80 -12.16
CA SER A 86 -10.29 5.86 -11.15
C SER A 86 -8.94 6.36 -10.64
N PRO A 87 -8.45 7.53 -11.10
CA PRO A 87 -7.14 8.08 -10.73
C PRO A 87 -6.94 8.35 -9.24
N ARG A 88 -8.02 8.37 -8.47
CA ARG A 88 -8.03 8.63 -7.02
C ARG A 88 -8.57 7.46 -6.19
N ALA A 89 -8.70 6.27 -6.78
CA ALA A 89 -9.16 5.09 -6.06
C ALA A 89 -8.31 4.81 -4.81
N PRO A 90 -8.92 4.62 -3.63
CA PRO A 90 -8.19 4.16 -2.46
C PRO A 90 -7.82 2.69 -2.66
N VAL A 91 -6.57 2.34 -2.35
CA VAL A 91 -6.02 0.99 -2.56
C VAL A 91 -5.16 0.56 -1.39
N ALA A 92 -5.36 -0.68 -0.94
CA ALA A 92 -4.48 -1.39 -0.03
C ALA A 92 -3.72 -2.48 -0.80
N HIS A 93 -2.39 -2.42 -0.74
CA HIS A 93 -1.53 -3.25 -1.58
C HIS A 93 -1.28 -4.65 -0.99
N VAL A 94 -0.96 -4.76 0.29
CA VAL A 94 -0.59 -6.05 0.91
C VAL A 94 -1.52 -6.30 2.08
N ALA A 95 -2.47 -7.21 1.91
CA ALA A 95 -3.44 -7.59 2.92
C ALA A 95 -3.41 -9.09 3.17
N GLY A 96 -3.29 -9.47 4.44
CA GLY A 96 -3.67 -10.78 4.93
C GLY A 96 -5.18 -10.90 5.10
N LEU A 97 -5.66 -12.14 5.09
CA LEU A 97 -7.06 -12.48 5.36
C LEU A 97 -7.30 -12.69 6.86
N ALA A 98 -8.47 -12.29 7.33
CA ALA A 98 -9.01 -12.86 8.57
C ALA A 98 -9.17 -14.38 8.44
N GLU A 99 -9.24 -15.08 9.58
CA GLU A 99 -9.33 -16.54 9.63
C GLU A 99 -10.45 -17.11 8.75
N ASP A 100 -11.63 -16.47 8.77
CA ASP A 100 -12.81 -16.83 7.98
C ASP A 100 -12.82 -16.23 6.56
N GLY A 101 -11.87 -15.35 6.24
CA GLY A 101 -11.91 -14.53 5.03
C GLY A 101 -11.84 -15.33 3.74
N ASN A 102 -11.14 -16.47 3.71
CA ASN A 102 -11.07 -17.32 2.52
C ASN A 102 -12.42 -18.00 2.22
N ASP A 103 -13.10 -18.46 3.26
CA ASP A 103 -14.41 -19.11 3.13
C ASP A 103 -15.47 -18.09 2.71
N VAL A 104 -15.42 -16.88 3.28
CA VAL A 104 -16.29 -15.77 2.89
C VAL A 104 -16.05 -15.34 1.45
N LEU A 105 -14.79 -15.20 1.01
CA LEU A 105 -14.47 -14.91 -0.40
C LEU A 105 -15.07 -15.98 -1.33
N THR A 106 -14.91 -17.25 -0.99
CA THR A 106 -15.42 -18.36 -1.80
C THR A 106 -16.96 -18.32 -1.86
N LYS A 107 -17.64 -18.07 -0.74
CA LYS A 107 -19.10 -17.90 -0.68
C LYS A 107 -19.60 -16.71 -1.50
N LEU A 108 -18.84 -15.62 -1.51
CA LEU A 108 -19.14 -14.43 -2.30
C LEU A 108 -18.79 -14.58 -3.79
N GLY A 109 -18.42 -15.78 -4.25
CA GLY A 109 -18.18 -16.08 -5.66
C GLY A 109 -16.78 -15.69 -6.17
N ALA A 110 -15.79 -15.58 -5.28
CA ALA A 110 -14.41 -15.36 -5.71
C ALA A 110 -13.93 -16.50 -6.64
N SER A 111 -13.24 -16.14 -7.72
CA SER A 111 -12.71 -17.10 -8.70
C SER A 111 -11.51 -17.90 -8.20
N TYR A 112 -11.03 -17.61 -7.00
CA TYR A 112 -9.85 -18.23 -6.42
C TYR A 112 -10.02 -18.48 -4.92
N SER A 113 -9.68 -19.69 -4.48
CA SER A 113 -9.60 -20.07 -3.07
C SER A 113 -8.16 -20.37 -2.66
N PHE A 114 -7.76 -19.93 -1.47
CA PHE A 114 -6.42 -20.12 -0.94
C PHE A 114 -6.31 -21.45 -0.18
N THR A 115 -5.51 -22.39 -0.71
CA THR A 115 -5.21 -23.66 -0.02
C THR A 115 -4.50 -23.46 1.32
N ARG A 116 -3.78 -22.35 1.49
CA ARG A 116 -3.13 -21.93 2.74
C ARG A 116 -3.44 -20.46 3.03
N PRO A 117 -4.59 -20.16 3.67
CA PRO A 117 -5.02 -18.77 3.94
C PRO A 117 -4.02 -17.96 4.77
N SER A 118 -3.22 -18.62 5.60
CA SER A 118 -2.14 -18.00 6.39
C SER A 118 -1.06 -17.30 5.56
N HIS A 119 -0.89 -17.68 4.29
CA HIS A 119 0.06 -17.08 3.34
C HIS A 119 -0.65 -16.28 2.24
N ALA A 120 -1.93 -15.95 2.41
CA ALA A 120 -2.67 -15.19 1.43
C ALA A 120 -2.15 -13.74 1.39
N PHE A 121 -1.71 -13.30 0.22
CA PHE A 121 -1.39 -11.91 -0.07
C PHE A 121 -2.39 -11.37 -1.09
N ILE A 122 -3.23 -10.45 -0.61
CA ILE A 122 -4.31 -9.84 -1.37
C ILE A 122 -4.06 -8.34 -1.48
N SER A 123 -4.52 -7.73 -2.56
CA SER A 123 -4.65 -6.29 -2.68
C SER A 123 -6.12 -5.98 -2.92
N PHE A 124 -6.64 -4.89 -2.38
CA PHE A 124 -8.01 -4.49 -2.65
C PHE A 124 -8.10 -2.98 -2.85
N GLY A 125 -9.04 -2.54 -3.67
CA GLY A 125 -9.26 -1.13 -3.97
C GLY A 125 -10.71 -0.85 -4.31
N ALA A 126 -11.15 0.37 -4.07
CA ALA A 126 -12.51 0.78 -4.37
C ALA A 126 -12.57 1.70 -5.59
N THR A 127 -13.61 1.51 -6.40
CA THR A 127 -14.05 2.45 -7.42
C THR A 127 -15.53 2.75 -7.19
N PRO A 128 -16.11 3.79 -7.82
CA PRO A 128 -17.55 4.07 -7.70
C PRO A 128 -18.44 2.90 -8.13
N GLN A 129 -17.92 1.98 -8.95
CA GLN A 129 -18.64 0.78 -9.34
C GLN A 129 -18.64 -0.31 -8.25
N GLY A 130 -17.64 -0.35 -7.38
CA GLY A 130 -17.52 -1.40 -6.38
C GLY A 130 -16.12 -1.65 -5.82
N LEU A 131 -16.03 -2.65 -4.96
CA LEU A 131 -14.81 -3.13 -4.34
C LEU A 131 -14.16 -4.20 -5.22
N HIS A 132 -12.93 -3.97 -5.63
CA HIS A 132 -12.12 -4.90 -6.40
C HIS A 132 -11.11 -5.59 -5.49
N VAL A 133 -11.05 -6.92 -5.57
CA VAL A 133 -10.11 -7.75 -4.81
C VAL A 133 -9.19 -8.48 -5.76
N TYR A 134 -7.90 -8.38 -5.52
CA TYR A 134 -6.84 -8.91 -6.36
C TYR A 134 -5.94 -9.86 -5.59
N ARG A 135 -5.53 -10.93 -6.25
CA ARG A 135 -4.43 -11.78 -5.82
C ARG A 135 -3.13 -11.34 -6.49
N ARG A 136 -2.01 -11.43 -5.75
CA ARG A 136 -0.65 -11.18 -6.27
C ARG A 136 -0.53 -9.86 -7.03
N PHE A 137 -1.17 -8.81 -6.51
CA PHE A 137 -1.11 -7.43 -7.02
C PHE A 137 -1.57 -7.24 -8.47
N GLY A 138 -2.35 -8.14 -9.09
CA GLY A 138 -2.77 -7.92 -10.48
C GLY A 138 -3.84 -8.86 -11.05
N GLN A 139 -4.07 -10.03 -10.45
CA GLN A 139 -5.15 -10.92 -10.90
C GLN A 139 -6.42 -10.59 -10.10
N SER A 140 -7.45 -10.06 -10.77
CA SER A 140 -8.75 -9.86 -10.12
C SER A 140 -9.33 -11.22 -9.75
N ILE A 141 -9.68 -11.38 -8.47
CA ILE A 141 -10.28 -12.61 -7.94
C ILE A 141 -11.73 -12.41 -7.53
N ALA A 142 -12.13 -11.18 -7.18
CA ALA A 142 -13.51 -10.86 -6.89
C ALA A 142 -13.80 -9.39 -7.19
N PHE A 143 -15.04 -9.11 -7.56
CA PHE A 143 -15.59 -7.78 -7.70
C PHE A 143 -16.94 -7.74 -6.99
N PHE A 144 -17.09 -6.79 -6.07
CA PHE A 144 -18.32 -6.61 -5.31
C PHE A 144 -18.92 -5.25 -5.68
N PRO A 145 -20.12 -5.21 -6.30
CA PRO A 145 -20.77 -3.96 -6.65
C PRO A 145 -20.97 -3.05 -5.45
N ALA A 146 -20.84 -1.74 -5.64
CA ALA A 146 -20.96 -0.76 -4.54
C ALA A 146 -22.30 -0.91 -3.79
N GLY A 147 -23.40 -1.15 -4.50
CA GLY A 147 -24.73 -1.36 -3.89
C GLY A 147 -24.88 -2.63 -3.04
N ASN A 148 -23.89 -3.52 -3.07
CA ASN A 148 -23.84 -4.72 -2.23
C ASN A 148 -22.93 -4.54 -1.01
N VAL A 149 -22.18 -3.44 -0.91
CA VAL A 149 -21.33 -3.16 0.25
C VAL A 149 -22.15 -2.31 1.23
N ASP A 150 -22.56 -2.92 2.34
CA ASP A 150 -23.48 -2.27 3.28
C ASP A 150 -22.74 -1.45 4.34
N GLU A 151 -21.57 -1.92 4.78
CA GLU A 151 -20.83 -1.32 5.88
C GLU A 151 -19.33 -1.54 5.69
N ILE A 152 -18.53 -0.54 6.06
CA ILE A 152 -17.07 -0.64 6.12
C ILE A 152 -16.63 -0.18 7.52
N ARG A 153 -15.93 -1.02 8.28
CA ARG A 153 -15.46 -0.69 9.63
C ARG A 153 -14.04 -1.16 9.90
N LEU A 154 -13.39 -0.51 10.86
CA LEU A 154 -12.12 -0.95 11.42
C LEU A 154 -12.42 -1.75 12.67
N GLU A 155 -11.93 -2.98 12.76
CA GLU A 155 -12.12 -3.85 13.92
C GLU A 155 -10.88 -4.70 14.16
N GLN A 156 -10.77 -5.31 15.34
CA GLN A 156 -9.69 -6.22 15.67
C GLN A 156 -10.14 -7.65 15.42
N ARG A 157 -9.42 -8.40 14.57
CA ARG A 157 -9.72 -9.81 14.28
C ARG A 157 -8.46 -10.66 14.20
N THR A 158 -8.64 -11.94 14.49
CA THR A 158 -7.65 -12.97 14.28
C THR A 158 -7.43 -13.19 12.79
N LEU A 159 -6.17 -13.08 12.38
CA LEU A 159 -5.78 -13.38 11.01
C LEU A 159 -5.63 -14.88 10.81
N ALA A 160 -5.80 -15.32 9.57
CA ALA A 160 -5.45 -16.68 9.19
C ALA A 160 -3.96 -17.02 9.47
N SER A 161 -3.10 -16.01 9.63
CA SER A 161 -1.70 -16.17 10.02
C SER A 161 -1.49 -16.33 11.54
N GLY A 162 -2.54 -16.22 12.37
CA GLY A 162 -2.51 -16.44 13.82
C GLY A 162 -2.66 -15.20 14.70
N PRO A 163 -1.99 -14.06 14.47
CA PRO A 163 -2.07 -12.93 15.40
C PRO A 163 -3.33 -12.09 15.15
N ASP A 164 -3.90 -11.56 16.23
CA ASP A 164 -4.92 -10.52 16.16
C ASP A 164 -4.32 -9.22 15.60
N ARG A 165 -5.03 -8.60 14.66
CA ARG A 165 -4.65 -7.34 14.03
C ARG A 165 -5.87 -6.47 13.79
N GLU A 166 -5.63 -5.17 13.69
CA GLU A 166 -6.60 -4.24 13.12
C GLU A 166 -6.82 -4.59 11.63
N VAL A 167 -8.07 -4.84 11.28
CA VAL A 167 -8.54 -5.20 9.94
C VAL A 167 -9.60 -4.22 9.47
N MET A 168 -9.63 -3.99 8.17
CA MET A 168 -10.76 -3.34 7.50
C MET A 168 -11.75 -4.42 7.10
N SER A 169 -12.96 -4.32 7.65
CA SER A 169 -14.05 -5.26 7.41
C SER A 169 -15.13 -4.63 6.55
N PHE A 170 -15.61 -5.41 5.60
CA PHE A 170 -16.64 -5.06 4.64
C PHE A 170 -17.81 -6.02 4.84
N ASN A 171 -19.00 -5.51 5.13
CA ASN A 171 -20.21 -6.33 5.08
C ASN A 171 -20.71 -6.30 3.63
N ILE A 172 -20.78 -7.47 2.98
CA ILE A 172 -21.08 -7.60 1.56
C ILE A 172 -22.27 -8.54 1.39
N ARG A 173 -23.33 -8.06 0.73
CA ARG A 173 -24.49 -8.88 0.34
C ARG A 173 -24.18 -9.76 -0.86
N ASP A 174 -24.50 -11.04 -0.73
CA ASP A 174 -24.49 -11.98 -1.84
C ASP A 174 -25.73 -11.83 -2.74
N ALA A 175 -25.82 -12.64 -3.79
CA ALA A 175 -26.94 -12.63 -4.74
C ALA A 175 -28.29 -13.02 -4.10
N THR A 176 -28.27 -13.69 -2.94
CA THR A 176 -29.47 -14.08 -2.19
C THR A 176 -29.88 -13.04 -1.15
N GLY A 177 -29.10 -11.96 -1.00
CA GLY A 177 -29.32 -10.90 -0.02
C GLY A 177 -28.75 -11.20 1.37
N VAL A 178 -28.02 -12.30 1.55
CA VAL A 178 -27.35 -12.62 2.81
C VAL A 178 -26.07 -11.80 2.92
N SER A 179 -25.88 -11.12 4.05
CA SER A 179 -24.70 -10.30 4.30
C SER A 179 -23.57 -11.16 4.88
N HIS A 180 -22.39 -11.07 4.26
CA HIS A 180 -21.18 -11.75 4.71
C HIS A 180 -20.12 -10.74 5.10
N ARG A 181 -19.40 -11.02 6.18
CA ARG A 181 -18.34 -10.15 6.67
C ARG A 181 -16.99 -10.56 6.09
N LEU A 182 -16.45 -9.74 5.20
CA LEU A 182 -15.16 -9.93 4.57
C LEU A 182 -14.12 -9.00 5.18
N SER A 183 -13.10 -9.57 5.83
CA SER A 183 -12.12 -8.79 6.59
C SER A 183 -10.71 -8.95 6.05
N PHE A 184 -10.05 -7.82 5.83
CA PHE A 184 -8.69 -7.75 5.31
C PHE A 184 -7.81 -6.94 6.26
N THR A 185 -6.59 -7.38 6.51
CA THR A 185 -5.62 -6.46 7.12
C THR A 185 -5.33 -5.33 6.16
N ILE A 186 -5.15 -4.12 6.67
CA ILE A 186 -4.57 -3.04 5.85
C ILE A 186 -3.05 -3.29 5.66
N PHE A 187 -2.45 -4.24 6.40
CA PHE A 187 -1.09 -4.73 6.21
C PHE A 187 -0.82 -6.13 6.80
N CYS A 188 -0.11 -7.03 6.08
CA CYS A 188 0.48 -8.24 6.69
C CYS A 188 1.98 -8.40 6.33
N ALA A 189 2.76 -8.72 7.36
CA ALA A 189 4.24 -8.78 7.49
C ALA A 189 4.99 -9.35 6.27
N ALA A 190 6.14 -8.83 5.84
CA ALA A 190 7.31 -8.63 6.66
C ALA A 190 7.84 -7.20 6.60
N LYS A 191 8.14 -6.67 7.78
CA LYS A 191 9.00 -5.52 8.08
C LYS A 191 9.83 -5.08 6.88
N LEU A 192 9.44 -4.00 6.23
CA LEU A 192 10.41 -3.28 5.43
C LEU A 192 10.87 -2.02 6.12
N PHE A 193 10.07 -0.98 6.28
CA PHE A 193 10.63 0.21 6.92
C PHE A 193 9.61 0.87 7.85
N ALA A 194 9.78 0.60 9.14
CA ALA A 194 9.59 1.44 10.34
C ALA A 194 8.41 2.43 10.45
N ILE A 195 7.44 2.43 9.55
CA ILE A 195 6.22 3.23 9.66
C ILE A 195 5.08 2.24 9.77
N GLY A 196 4.80 1.80 10.99
CA GLY A 196 3.48 1.26 11.27
C GLY A 196 2.48 2.32 10.81
N TYR A 197 1.55 1.94 9.94
CA TYR A 197 0.49 2.87 9.54
C TYR A 197 -0.15 3.38 10.82
N SER A 198 -0.05 4.68 11.07
CA SER A 198 -0.68 5.27 12.24
C SER A 198 -2.18 5.01 12.13
N ARG A 199 -2.84 4.82 13.28
CA ARG A 199 -4.30 4.68 13.34
C ARG A 199 -5.01 5.76 12.50
N LYS A 200 -4.48 6.99 12.54
CA LYS A 200 -4.91 8.12 11.70
C LYS A 200 -4.88 7.83 10.19
N TYR A 201 -3.87 7.14 9.69
CA TYR A 201 -3.81 6.73 8.29
C TYR A 201 -4.88 5.68 7.97
N MET A 202 -5.06 4.68 8.84
CA MET A 202 -6.03 3.61 8.64
C MET A 202 -7.46 4.16 8.64
N GLU A 203 -7.76 5.08 9.57
CA GLU A 203 -9.02 5.83 9.60
C GLU A 203 -9.21 6.67 8.34
N ALA A 204 -8.19 7.43 7.91
CA ALA A 204 -8.28 8.23 6.68
C ALA A 204 -8.46 7.36 5.41
N LEU A 205 -7.84 6.18 5.37
CA LEU A 205 -8.03 5.23 4.28
C LEU A 205 -9.47 4.71 4.29
N LEU A 206 -9.99 4.35 5.46
CA LEU A 206 -11.35 3.86 5.65
C LEU A 206 -12.39 4.89 5.22
N THR A 207 -12.22 6.16 5.60
CA THR A 207 -13.08 7.27 5.14
C THR A 207 -13.10 7.34 3.61
N ARG A 208 -11.94 7.27 2.94
CA ARG A 208 -11.89 7.28 1.47
C ARG A 208 -12.60 6.08 0.83
N PHE A 209 -12.50 4.90 1.43
CA PHE A 209 -13.23 3.72 0.97
C PHE A 209 -14.74 3.91 1.09
N ARG A 210 -15.22 4.43 2.23
CA ARG A 210 -16.64 4.76 2.44
C ARG A 210 -17.15 5.77 1.42
N GLU A 211 -16.44 6.89 1.28
CA GLU A 211 -16.77 7.94 0.30
C GLU A 211 -16.81 7.41 -1.13
N THR A 212 -15.87 6.55 -1.52
CA THR A 212 -15.79 6.02 -2.88
C THR A 212 -16.89 5.00 -3.19
N LEU A 213 -17.30 4.22 -2.20
CA LEU A 213 -18.33 3.19 -2.33
C LEU A 213 -19.75 3.72 -1.99
N ASP A 214 -19.88 5.01 -1.68
CA ASP A 214 -21.13 5.65 -1.23
C ASP A 214 -21.76 4.94 -0.01
N VAL A 215 -20.91 4.39 0.86
CA VAL A 215 -21.33 3.74 2.10
C VAL A 215 -21.49 4.83 3.15
N LYS A 216 -22.74 5.09 3.55
CA LYS A 216 -23.03 6.06 4.62
C LYS A 216 -22.37 5.60 5.92
N ASP A 217 -21.83 6.55 6.67
CA ASP A 217 -21.38 6.29 8.03
C ASP A 217 -22.57 5.71 8.82
N GLY A 218 -22.43 4.45 9.25
CA GLY A 218 -23.39 3.84 10.16
C GLY A 218 -23.48 4.70 11.41
N ALA A 219 -24.72 5.05 11.78
CA ALA A 219 -25.06 5.72 13.03
C ALA A 219 -24.66 4.86 14.25
#